data_AF-A0A6V8DW22-F1
#
_entry.id   AF-A0A6V8DW22-F1
#
_cell.length_a   1.000
_cell.length_b   1.000
_cell.length_c   1.000
_cell.angle_alpha   90.00
_cell.angle_beta   90.00
_cell.angle_gamma   90.00
#
_symmetry.space_group_name_H-M   'P 1'
#
loop_
_entity.id
_entity.type
_entity.pdbx_description
1 polymer ?
#
loop_
_entity_poly.entity_id
_entity_poly.type
_entity_poly.pdbx_seq_one_letter_code
_entity_poly.pdbx_strand_id
1 'polypeptide(L)'
;SDITVFPQIRDIEDALLRSDVPKMYSGATTLKTPGPGMEFYALREYLPGDSFRSINWKALARTGEMMVNEKTRDAVTDVFVIVDTRDVSRIGTVLKNPLEMGTVAAASVSNYFLKRRDSVSLVTYGSRMDYLPPETGDKQYFKILSGLASVQSKGSMPLQAVTNALSPRISRGSPVFIISSLEGDGTTLPAIRSLSGKGHQVIVLSPSSIDLERLVSRIPRMSYEVLKLERQNRLTAIAGYGAKVIDWTPDVELSQALLQINLG
;
A
#
# COMPACT_ATOMS: atom_id res chain seq x y z
N SER A 1 28.90 15.29 2.64
CA SER A 1 28.15 14.56 1.63
C SER A 1 27.10 13.73 2.35
N ASP A 2 25.81 14.07 2.22
CA ASP A 2 24.73 13.26 2.81
C ASP A 2 24.56 11.99 1.95
N ILE A 3 24.71 10.83 2.58
CA ILE A 3 24.49 9.52 1.95
C ILE A 3 23.02 9.16 2.15
N THR A 4 22.24 9.14 1.08
CA THR A 4 20.86 8.64 1.10
C THR A 4 20.87 7.12 1.00
N VAL A 5 20.33 6.43 2.00
CA VAL A 5 20.22 4.96 2.01
C VAL A 5 18.77 4.57 1.69
N PHE A 6 18.58 3.82 0.60
CA PHE A 6 17.26 3.30 0.26
C PHE A 6 16.94 2.02 1.05
N PRO A 7 15.66 1.78 1.40
CA PRO A 7 15.26 0.55 2.07
C PRO A 7 15.53 -0.67 1.18
N GLN A 8 15.99 -1.76 1.80
CA GLN A 8 16.16 -3.04 1.10
C GLN A 8 14.80 -3.64 0.76
N ILE A 9 14.59 -4.01 -0.50
CA ILE A 9 13.34 -4.63 -0.94
C ILE A 9 13.41 -6.14 -0.77
N ARG A 10 12.31 -6.73 -0.34
CA ARG A 10 12.08 -8.18 -0.31
C ARG A 10 11.06 -8.54 -1.39
N ASP A 11 11.30 -9.63 -2.10
CA ASP A 11 10.33 -10.13 -3.08
C ASP A 11 9.07 -10.65 -2.37
N ILE A 12 7.90 -10.36 -2.97
CA ILE A 12 6.58 -10.77 -2.48
C ILE A 12 5.98 -11.70 -3.54
N GLU A 13 5.52 -12.88 -3.12
CA GLU A 13 4.91 -13.87 -4.02
C GLU A 13 3.52 -13.42 -4.53
N ASP A 14 3.21 -13.71 -5.80
CA ASP A 14 2.00 -13.27 -6.52
C ASP A 14 0.66 -13.72 -5.89
N ALA A 15 0.69 -14.72 -5.01
CA ALA A 15 -0.51 -15.30 -4.40
C ALA A 15 -1.11 -14.43 -3.28
N LEU A 16 -0.44 -13.35 -2.86
CA LEU A 16 -0.67 -12.74 -1.55
C LEU A 16 -1.63 -11.55 -1.53
N LEU A 17 -1.80 -10.86 -2.66
CA LEU A 17 -2.46 -9.57 -2.72
C LEU A 17 -3.24 -9.43 -4.03
N ARG A 18 -4.49 -9.91 -4.04
CA ARG A 18 -5.44 -9.64 -5.13
C ARG A 18 -6.35 -8.48 -4.71
N SER A 19 -6.43 -7.46 -5.55
CA SER A 19 -7.49 -6.46 -5.49
C SER A 19 -8.59 -6.88 -6.44
N ASP A 20 -9.81 -7.05 -5.92
CA ASP A 20 -10.98 -7.48 -6.69
C ASP A 20 -11.76 -6.29 -7.29
N VAL A 21 -11.26 -5.06 -7.17
CA VAL A 21 -11.98 -3.84 -7.60
C VAL A 21 -11.22 -3.13 -8.73
N PRO A 22 -11.69 -3.27 -9.99
CA PRO A 22 -11.16 -2.52 -11.12
C PRO A 22 -11.38 -1.01 -10.96
N LYS A 23 -10.38 -0.22 -11.35
CA LYS A 23 -10.45 1.24 -11.34
C LYS A 23 -11.48 1.77 -12.35
N MET A 24 -12.31 2.73 -11.93
CA MET A 24 -13.14 3.55 -12.83
C MET A 24 -12.50 4.92 -13.01
N TYR A 25 -12.11 5.27 -14.24
CA TYR A 25 -11.55 6.59 -14.55
C TYR A 25 -12.65 7.65 -14.75
N SER A 26 -12.47 8.80 -14.12
CA SER A 26 -13.11 10.08 -14.45
C SER A 26 -11.99 11.07 -14.77
N GLY A 27 -11.64 11.18 -16.06
CA GLY A 27 -10.85 12.27 -16.64
C GLY A 27 -9.56 12.70 -15.93
N ALA A 28 -8.42 12.07 -16.27
CA ALA A 28 -7.11 12.74 -16.23
C ALA A 28 -6.08 12.01 -17.11
N THR A 29 -5.41 12.75 -17.99
CA THR A 29 -4.42 12.26 -18.96
C THR A 29 -3.11 11.88 -18.27
N THR A 30 -2.92 10.58 -18.02
CA THR A 30 -1.58 9.97 -17.91
C THR A 30 -1.15 9.47 -19.29
N LEU A 31 0.16 9.24 -19.50
CA LEU A 31 0.69 8.62 -20.72
C LEU A 31 0.06 7.24 -20.91
N LYS A 32 -0.98 7.18 -21.75
CA LYS A 32 -1.75 5.97 -22.02
C LYS A 32 -0.89 5.02 -22.86
N THR A 33 -0.88 3.74 -22.50
CA THR A 33 -0.21 2.69 -23.29
C THR A 33 -1.29 1.79 -23.89
N PRO A 34 -1.16 1.33 -25.14
CA PRO A 34 -2.14 0.43 -25.74
C PRO A 34 -2.23 -0.91 -24.97
N GLY A 35 -3.45 -1.42 -24.81
CA GLY A 35 -3.72 -2.67 -24.10
C GLY A 35 -5.20 -2.94 -23.83
N PRO A 36 -5.52 -4.04 -23.12
CA PRO A 36 -6.90 -4.50 -22.89
C PRO A 36 -7.60 -3.71 -21.77
N GLY A 37 -7.92 -2.43 -21.99
CA GLY A 37 -8.81 -1.67 -21.12
C GLY A 37 -10.06 -1.17 -21.84
N MET A 38 -10.76 -0.20 -21.25
CA MET A 38 -12.05 0.28 -21.77
C MET A 38 -11.96 1.58 -22.58
N GLU A 39 -11.01 2.45 -22.27
CA GLU A 39 -10.88 3.76 -22.91
C GLU A 39 -10.25 3.68 -24.30
N PHE A 40 -10.78 4.42 -25.28
CA PHE A 40 -10.16 4.55 -26.60
C PHE A 40 -8.76 5.19 -26.48
N TYR A 41 -7.77 4.58 -27.13
CA TYR A 41 -6.40 5.06 -27.22
C TYR A 41 -6.11 5.62 -28.61
N ALA A 42 -6.23 4.77 -29.64
CA ALA A 42 -5.97 5.12 -31.03
C ALA A 42 -6.75 4.22 -32.00
N LEU A 43 -6.78 4.60 -33.27
CA LEU A 43 -7.13 3.70 -34.36
C LEU A 43 -5.85 3.07 -34.91
N ARG A 44 -5.86 1.76 -35.13
CA ARG A 44 -4.81 1.07 -35.88
C ARG A 44 -5.41 0.15 -36.93
N GLU A 45 -4.59 -0.24 -37.90
CA GLU A 45 -4.96 -1.26 -38.87
C GLU A 45 -5.26 -2.60 -38.18
N TYR A 46 -6.26 -3.29 -38.71
CA TYR A 46 -6.61 -4.65 -38.32
C TYR A 46 -5.48 -5.60 -38.68
N LEU A 47 -5.09 -6.45 -37.73
CA LEU A 47 -4.15 -7.54 -37.96
C LEU A 47 -4.87 -8.90 -37.78
N PRO A 48 -4.49 -9.92 -38.56
CA PRO A 48 -4.99 -11.28 -38.35
C PRO A 48 -4.77 -11.74 -36.89
N GLY A 49 -5.86 -12.08 -36.21
CA GLY A 49 -5.86 -12.40 -34.76
C GLY A 49 -6.62 -11.38 -33.90
N ASP A 50 -6.90 -10.19 -34.44
CA ASP A 50 -7.74 -9.21 -33.77
C ASP A 50 -9.21 -9.66 -33.70
N SER A 51 -9.83 -9.38 -32.55
CA SER A 51 -11.24 -9.70 -32.34
C SER A 51 -12.15 -8.86 -33.24
N PHE A 52 -13.13 -9.48 -33.90
CA PHE A 52 -14.15 -8.76 -34.67
C PHE A 52 -14.92 -7.71 -33.86
N ARG A 53 -15.04 -7.89 -32.54
CA ARG A 53 -15.67 -6.88 -31.64
C ARG A 53 -14.87 -5.59 -31.52
N SER A 54 -13.59 -5.60 -31.89
CA SER A 54 -12.71 -4.42 -31.83
C SER A 54 -12.76 -3.57 -33.10
N ILE A 55 -13.40 -4.05 -34.18
CA ILE A 55 -13.49 -3.34 -35.46
C ILE A 55 -14.26 -2.03 -35.29
N ASN A 56 -13.67 -0.94 -35.77
CA ASN A 56 -14.35 0.34 -35.84
C ASN A 56 -15.10 0.45 -37.17
N TRP A 57 -16.36 0.02 -37.18
CA TRP A 57 -17.24 0.05 -38.35
C TRP A 57 -17.40 1.45 -38.97
N LYS A 58 -17.34 2.51 -38.14
CA LYS A 58 -17.44 3.90 -38.62
C LYS A 58 -16.17 4.33 -39.37
N ALA A 59 -15.00 3.92 -38.89
CA ALA A 59 -13.73 4.16 -39.58
C ALA A 59 -13.68 3.39 -40.90
N LEU A 60 -14.11 2.12 -40.90
CA LEU A 60 -14.23 1.28 -42.11
C LEU A 60 -15.15 1.93 -43.15
N ALA A 61 -16.35 2.38 -42.75
CA ALA A 61 -17.29 3.02 -43.66
C ALA A 61 -16.77 4.33 -44.27
N ARG A 62 -15.88 5.04 -43.58
CA ARG A 62 -15.33 6.33 -44.03
C ARG A 62 -14.07 6.18 -44.90
N THR A 63 -13.24 5.19 -44.62
CA THR A 63 -11.89 5.06 -45.21
C THR A 63 -11.77 3.88 -46.16
N GLY A 64 -12.64 2.88 -46.06
CA GLY A 64 -12.53 1.60 -46.77
C GLY A 64 -11.52 0.63 -46.15
N GLU A 65 -10.74 1.06 -45.15
CA GLU A 65 -9.72 0.27 -44.49
C GLU A 65 -10.25 -0.38 -43.20
N MET A 66 -9.90 -1.64 -42.96
CA MET A 66 -10.31 -2.36 -41.77
C MET A 66 -9.45 -1.91 -40.59
N MET A 67 -10.03 -1.08 -39.72
CA MET A 67 -9.37 -0.51 -38.54
C MET A 67 -9.98 -1.05 -37.26
N VAL A 68 -9.18 -1.19 -36.22
CA VAL A 68 -9.62 -1.56 -34.86
C VAL A 68 -9.44 -0.41 -33.88
N ASN A 69 -10.34 -0.33 -32.91
CA ASN A 69 -10.20 0.55 -31.76
C ASN A 69 -9.15 -0.04 -30.82
N GLU A 70 -7.96 0.54 -30.82
CA GLU A 70 -6.95 0.27 -29.80
C GLU A 70 -7.36 0.98 -28.51
N LYS A 71 -7.33 0.25 -27.41
CA LYS A 71 -7.77 0.77 -26.11
C LYS A 71 -6.57 1.01 -25.19
N THR A 72 -6.76 1.88 -24.22
CA THR A 72 -5.77 2.15 -23.18
C THR A 72 -5.76 0.99 -22.21
N ARG A 73 -4.58 0.60 -21.73
CA ARG A 73 -4.44 -0.38 -20.66
C ARG A 73 -4.87 0.24 -19.32
N ASP A 74 -5.90 -0.29 -18.68
CA ASP A 74 -6.35 0.18 -17.37
C ASP A 74 -5.32 -0.20 -16.28
N ALA A 75 -5.01 0.72 -15.36
CA ALA A 75 -4.37 0.34 -14.09
C ALA A 75 -5.38 -0.51 -13.31
N VAL A 76 -4.96 -1.66 -12.78
CA VAL A 76 -5.91 -2.61 -12.20
C VAL A 76 -6.48 -2.04 -10.90
N THR A 77 -5.67 -1.35 -10.08
CA THR A 77 -6.11 -0.77 -8.80
C THR A 77 -5.23 0.42 -8.35
N ASP A 78 -5.79 1.33 -7.54
CA ASP A 78 -5.02 2.30 -6.73
C ASP A 78 -4.74 1.71 -5.35
N VAL A 79 -3.47 1.55 -4.99
CA VAL A 79 -3.03 1.03 -3.69
C VAL A 79 -2.52 2.16 -2.83
N PHE A 80 -2.98 2.22 -1.58
CA PHE A 80 -2.50 3.20 -0.60
C PHE A 80 -1.62 2.53 0.44
N VAL A 81 -0.40 3.03 0.61
CA VAL A 81 0.55 2.57 1.62
C VAL A 81 0.74 3.68 2.64
N ILE A 82 0.23 3.49 3.85
CA ILE A 82 0.31 4.43 4.98
C ILE A 82 1.35 3.91 5.96
N VAL A 83 2.39 4.69 6.23
CA VAL A 83 3.53 4.33 7.07
C VAL A 83 3.58 5.24 8.30
N ASP A 84 3.62 4.61 9.48
CA ASP A 84 3.73 5.29 10.75
C ASP A 84 5.17 5.70 11.05
N THR A 85 5.42 7.00 11.01
CA THR A 85 6.73 7.61 11.29
C THR A 85 6.70 8.44 12.58
N ARG A 86 5.79 8.12 13.52
CA ARG A 86 5.70 8.77 14.83
C ARG A 86 6.86 8.35 15.75
N ASP A 87 7.00 9.02 16.89
CA ASP A 87 8.03 8.72 17.90
C ASP A 87 7.95 7.26 18.38
N VAL A 88 6.74 6.70 18.50
CA VAL A 88 6.51 5.30 18.90
C VAL A 88 7.14 4.28 17.93
N SER A 89 7.37 4.65 16.67
CA SER A 89 8.01 3.75 15.69
C SER A 89 9.52 3.61 15.87
N ARG A 90 10.14 4.33 16.82
CA ARG A 90 11.58 4.23 17.13
C ARG A 90 11.91 3.11 18.13
N ILE A 91 10.92 2.49 18.77
CA ILE A 91 11.14 1.50 19.83
C ILE A 91 12.01 0.34 19.29
N GLY A 92 13.12 0.05 19.97
CA GLY A 92 14.12 -0.93 19.54
C GLY A 92 15.51 -0.32 19.35
N THR A 93 16.28 -0.88 18.42
CA THR A 93 17.62 -0.37 18.05
C THR A 93 17.53 0.58 16.87
N VAL A 94 18.63 1.30 16.58
CA VAL A 94 18.77 2.12 15.37
C VAL A 94 18.53 1.30 14.10
N LEU A 95 18.99 0.04 14.04
CA LEU A 95 18.90 -0.80 12.84
C LEU A 95 17.64 -1.69 12.81
N LYS A 96 16.93 -1.80 13.94
CA LYS A 96 15.82 -2.72 14.11
C LYS A 96 14.79 -2.09 15.04
N ASN A 97 13.82 -1.42 14.44
CA ASN A 97 12.68 -0.78 15.07
C ASN A 97 11.48 -0.82 14.08
N PRO A 98 10.25 -0.48 14.52
CA PRO A 98 9.08 -0.49 13.64
C PRO A 98 9.22 0.41 12.40
N LEU A 99 9.93 1.54 12.48
CA LEU A 99 10.16 2.40 11.32
C LEU A 99 11.01 1.71 10.26
N GLU A 100 12.15 1.13 10.63
CA GLU A 100 13.05 0.40 9.69
C GLU A 100 12.35 -0.81 9.06
N MET A 101 11.61 -1.57 9.87
CA MET A 101 10.78 -2.67 9.36
C MET A 101 9.70 -2.13 8.42
N GLY A 102 9.07 -1.02 8.79
CA GLY A 102 7.97 -0.42 8.05
C GLY A 102 8.38 0.18 6.70
N THR A 103 9.55 0.80 6.60
CA THR A 103 10.08 1.35 5.34
C THR A 103 10.45 0.23 4.36
N VAL A 104 11.05 -0.86 4.85
CA VAL A 104 11.30 -2.08 4.05
C VAL A 104 9.99 -2.67 3.54
N ALA A 105 8.97 -2.77 4.39
CA ALA A 105 7.66 -3.28 3.99
C ALA A 105 6.98 -2.37 2.96
N ALA A 106 6.97 -1.05 3.20
CA ALA A 106 6.38 -0.09 2.29
C ALA A 106 7.04 -0.13 0.90
N ALA A 107 8.38 -0.17 0.85
CA ALA A 107 9.12 -0.27 -0.40
C ALA A 107 8.83 -1.58 -1.14
N SER A 108 8.77 -2.69 -0.41
CA SER A 108 8.52 -4.02 -0.99
C SER A 108 7.10 -4.14 -1.54
N VAL A 109 6.09 -3.74 -0.78
CA VAL A 109 4.69 -3.71 -1.21
C VAL A 109 4.52 -2.79 -2.41
N SER A 110 5.11 -1.59 -2.37
CA SER A 110 5.05 -0.65 -3.50
C SER A 110 5.69 -1.22 -4.76
N ASN A 111 6.86 -1.84 -4.66
CA ASN A 111 7.55 -2.47 -5.78
C ASN A 111 6.71 -3.59 -6.40
N TYR A 112 6.10 -4.44 -5.56
CA TYR A 112 5.24 -5.53 -6.01
C TYR A 112 4.07 -5.02 -6.87
N PHE A 113 3.32 -4.03 -6.37
CA PHE A 113 2.18 -3.46 -7.11
C PHE A 113 2.60 -2.67 -8.35
N LEU A 114 3.69 -1.89 -8.28
CA LEU A 114 4.20 -1.15 -9.43
C LEU A 114 4.66 -2.08 -10.57
N LYS A 115 5.30 -3.22 -10.26
CA LYS A 115 5.66 -4.26 -11.25
C LYS A 115 4.43 -4.85 -11.95
N ARG A 116 3.30 -4.93 -11.24
CA ARG A 116 2.00 -5.36 -11.77
C ARG A 116 1.24 -4.25 -12.51
N ARG A 117 1.85 -3.06 -12.62
CA ARG A 117 1.30 -1.84 -13.23
C ARG A 117 0.09 -1.27 -12.49
N ASP A 118 -0.06 -1.59 -11.22
CA ASP A 118 -0.96 -0.89 -10.31
C ASP A 118 -0.40 0.49 -9.98
N SER A 119 -1.28 1.43 -9.62
CA SER A 119 -0.85 2.72 -9.10
C SER A 119 -0.62 2.63 -7.60
N VAL A 120 0.45 3.21 -7.09
CA VAL A 120 0.77 3.18 -5.66
C VAL A 120 0.91 4.59 -5.11
N SER A 121 0.14 4.88 -4.06
CA SER A 121 0.22 6.07 -3.23
C SER A 121 1.05 5.77 -1.98
N LEU A 122 1.91 6.70 -1.59
CA LEU A 122 2.66 6.63 -0.33
C LEU A 122 2.20 7.76 0.59
N VAL A 123 1.93 7.41 1.84
CA VAL A 123 1.60 8.35 2.90
C VAL A 123 2.48 8.05 4.10
N THR A 124 3.17 9.05 4.61
CA THR A 124 3.91 8.95 5.87
C THR A 124 3.30 9.92 6.87
N TYR A 125 3.17 9.50 8.13
CA TYR A 125 2.62 10.37 9.17
C TYR A 125 3.38 10.29 10.48
N GLY A 126 3.68 11.46 11.05
CA GLY A 126 4.47 11.61 12.26
C GLY A 126 4.24 12.98 12.89
N SER A 127 5.17 13.90 12.64
CA SER A 127 5.01 15.32 12.99
C SER A 127 4.08 16.05 12.02
N ARG A 128 3.99 15.55 10.79
CA ARG A 128 3.07 15.99 9.74
C ARG A 128 2.67 14.78 8.90
N MET A 129 1.71 14.97 8.01
CA MET A 129 1.36 14.02 6.98
C MET A 129 2.00 14.46 5.66
N ASP A 130 2.81 13.59 5.05
CA ASP A 130 3.31 13.77 3.69
C ASP A 130 2.56 12.79 2.78
N TYR A 131 2.09 13.28 1.63
CA TYR A 131 1.23 12.55 0.70
C TYR A 131 1.81 12.58 -0.71
N LEU A 132 2.14 11.40 -1.22
CA LEU A 132 2.51 11.16 -2.61
C LEU A 132 1.34 10.49 -3.33
N PRO A 133 0.69 11.15 -4.32
CA PRO A 133 -0.48 10.60 -4.99
C PRO A 133 -0.17 9.30 -5.76
N PRO A 134 -1.21 8.47 -6.02
CA PRO A 134 -1.04 7.22 -6.73
C PRO A 134 -0.64 7.45 -8.20
N GLU A 135 0.55 7.00 -8.57
CA GLU A 135 1.05 6.94 -9.94
C GLU A 135 1.63 5.54 -10.23
N THR A 136 1.97 5.25 -11.49
CA THR A 136 2.56 3.97 -11.91
C THR A 136 4.03 4.13 -12.36
N GLY A 137 4.72 3.00 -12.53
CA GLY A 137 6.02 2.91 -13.19
C GLY A 137 7.22 3.37 -12.36
N ASP A 138 8.39 3.34 -13.00
CA ASP A 138 9.69 3.49 -12.31
C ASP A 138 9.88 4.86 -11.67
N LYS A 139 9.35 5.92 -12.29
CA LYS A 139 9.41 7.27 -11.72
C LYS A 139 8.71 7.31 -10.36
N GLN A 140 7.54 6.67 -10.24
CA GLN A 140 6.83 6.61 -8.97
C GLN A 140 7.60 5.77 -7.96
N TYR A 141 8.17 4.65 -8.39
CA TYR A 141 9.02 3.81 -7.55
C TYR A 141 10.18 4.61 -6.92
N PHE A 142 10.91 5.40 -7.70
CA PHE A 142 11.99 6.24 -7.18
C PHE A 142 11.50 7.35 -6.23
N LYS A 143 10.34 7.97 -6.50
CA LYS A 143 9.72 8.94 -5.58
C LYS A 143 9.40 8.29 -4.23
N ILE A 144 8.84 7.08 -4.24
CA ILE A 144 8.52 6.30 -3.04
C ILE A 144 9.80 5.98 -2.25
N LEU A 145 10.83 5.43 -2.90
CA LEU A 145 12.10 5.12 -2.24
C LEU A 145 12.76 6.37 -1.62
N SER A 146 12.72 7.49 -2.33
CA SER A 146 13.27 8.77 -1.84
C SER A 146 12.48 9.30 -0.64
N GLY A 147 11.15 9.20 -0.69
CA GLY A 147 10.28 9.56 0.44
C GLY A 147 10.60 8.71 1.66
N LEU A 148 10.65 7.38 1.50
CA LEU A 148 10.97 6.43 2.56
C LEU A 148 12.40 6.59 3.12
N ALA A 149 13.38 6.95 2.31
CA ALA A 149 14.75 7.17 2.79
C ALA A 149 14.90 8.44 3.64
N SER A 150 13.96 9.38 3.51
CA SER A 150 13.98 10.68 4.21
C SER A 150 13.19 10.70 5.52
N VAL A 151 12.44 9.63 5.83
CA VAL A 151 11.59 9.60 7.02
C VAL A 151 12.42 9.54 8.30
N GLN A 152 11.88 10.15 9.35
CA GLN A 152 12.43 10.09 10.69
C GLN A 152 11.28 9.86 11.67
N SER A 153 11.50 9.03 12.70
CA SER A 153 10.52 8.86 13.78
C SER A 153 10.38 10.17 14.53
N LYS A 154 9.27 10.88 14.35
CA LYS A 154 8.99 12.15 15.03
C LYS A 154 7.50 12.40 15.13
N GLY A 155 7.05 12.95 16.25
CA GLY A 155 5.69 13.44 16.42
C GLY A 155 4.68 12.34 16.74
N SER A 156 3.41 12.75 16.83
CA SER A 156 2.34 11.92 17.40
C SER A 156 1.00 12.08 16.67
N MET A 157 1.00 12.52 15.41
CA MET A 157 -0.21 12.74 14.63
C MET A 157 -1.12 11.49 14.63
N PRO A 158 -2.38 11.57 15.11
CA PRO A 158 -3.25 10.41 15.19
C PRO A 158 -3.61 9.84 13.81
N LEU A 159 -3.72 8.51 13.69
CA LEU A 159 -4.04 7.84 12.43
C LEU A 159 -5.40 8.31 11.89
N GLN A 160 -6.39 8.57 12.76
CA GLN A 160 -7.70 9.02 12.30
C GLN A 160 -7.64 10.36 11.56
N ALA A 161 -6.77 11.28 11.98
CA ALA A 161 -6.58 12.55 11.29
C ALA A 161 -6.05 12.33 9.86
N VAL A 162 -5.10 11.40 9.71
CA VAL A 162 -4.53 11.00 8.41
C VAL A 162 -5.59 10.36 7.53
N THR A 163 -6.34 9.38 8.05
CA THR A 163 -7.38 8.70 7.26
C THR A 163 -8.52 9.64 6.87
N ASN A 164 -8.87 10.62 7.72
CA ASN A 164 -9.87 11.62 7.39
C ASN A 164 -9.40 12.53 6.25
N ALA A 165 -8.14 12.99 6.30
CA ALA A 165 -7.54 13.81 5.25
C ALA A 165 -7.38 13.05 3.92
N LEU A 166 -7.14 11.74 3.97
CA LEU A 166 -7.05 10.89 2.79
C LEU A 166 -8.41 10.48 2.23
N SER A 167 -9.47 10.45 3.04
CA SER A 167 -10.76 9.89 2.63
C SER A 167 -11.31 10.40 1.29
N PRO A 168 -11.17 11.69 0.90
CA PRO A 168 -11.63 12.17 -0.41
C PRO A 168 -10.75 11.72 -1.58
N ARG A 169 -9.53 11.25 -1.29
CA ARG A 169 -8.48 10.90 -2.27
C ARG A 169 -8.40 9.41 -2.55
N ILE A 170 -8.90 8.56 -1.63
CA ILE A 170 -8.87 7.11 -1.78
C ILE A 170 -9.99 6.67 -2.72
N SER A 171 -9.61 6.08 -3.86
CA SER A 171 -10.56 5.48 -4.80
C SER A 171 -11.36 4.39 -4.11
N ARG A 172 -12.67 4.29 -4.39
CA ARG A 172 -13.55 3.31 -3.73
C ARG A 172 -13.03 1.88 -3.94
N GLY A 173 -13.01 1.07 -2.88
CA GLY A 173 -12.54 -0.31 -2.95
C GLY A 173 -11.02 -0.49 -2.99
N SER A 174 -10.24 0.61 -3.00
CA SER A 174 -8.77 0.54 -2.96
C SER A 174 -8.27 -0.27 -1.76
N PRO A 175 -7.26 -1.14 -1.94
CA PRO A 175 -6.47 -1.70 -0.85
C PRO A 175 -5.73 -0.58 -0.11
N VAL A 176 -5.83 -0.60 1.21
CA VAL A 176 -5.14 0.34 2.10
C VAL A 176 -4.25 -0.46 3.05
N PHE A 177 -2.94 -0.37 2.84
CA PHE A 177 -1.93 -0.90 3.73
C PHE A 177 -1.64 0.12 4.82
N ILE A 178 -1.75 -0.30 6.07
CA ILE A 178 -1.37 0.47 7.25
C ILE A 178 -0.20 -0.26 7.90
N ILE A 179 0.96 0.37 7.88
CA ILE A 179 2.21 -0.17 8.42
C ILE A 179 2.54 0.60 9.70
N SER A 180 2.17 0.04 10.84
CA SER A 180 2.22 0.71 12.15
C SER A 180 2.27 -0.30 13.29
N SER A 181 2.98 0.01 14.38
CA SER A 181 2.88 -0.77 15.63
C SER A 181 1.50 -0.64 16.31
N LEU A 182 0.66 0.31 15.87
CA LEU A 182 -0.69 0.63 16.36
C LEU A 182 -0.70 1.11 17.83
N GLU A 183 0.45 1.57 18.32
CA GLU A 183 0.65 2.01 19.69
C GLU A 183 0.57 3.53 19.84
N GLY A 184 0.30 3.98 21.07
CA GLY A 184 0.25 5.39 21.41
C GLY A 184 -0.81 6.19 20.65
N ASP A 185 -1.85 5.54 20.13
CA ASP A 185 -2.94 6.18 19.39
C ASP A 185 -4.30 5.56 19.77
N GLY A 186 -5.11 6.31 20.51
CA GLY A 186 -6.48 5.90 20.84
C GLY A 186 -7.43 5.92 19.63
N THR A 187 -7.01 6.48 18.50
CA THR A 187 -7.84 6.67 17.29
C THR A 187 -7.64 5.59 16.23
N THR A 188 -6.75 4.62 16.46
CA THR A 188 -6.45 3.56 15.48
C THR A 188 -7.68 2.74 15.11
N LEU A 189 -8.45 2.27 16.10
CA LEU A 189 -9.68 1.51 15.87
C LEU A 189 -10.72 2.27 15.04
N PRO A 190 -11.13 3.50 15.40
CA PRO A 190 -12.11 4.24 14.60
C PRO A 190 -11.58 4.64 13.21
N ALA A 191 -10.27 4.86 13.05
CA ALA A 191 -9.66 5.09 11.73
C ALA A 191 -9.84 3.88 10.81
N ILE A 192 -9.46 2.68 11.29
CA ILE A 192 -9.55 1.42 10.52
C ILE A 192 -11.01 1.06 10.24
N ARG A 193 -11.89 1.22 11.23
CA ARG A 193 -13.34 1.01 11.06
C ARG A 193 -13.92 1.96 10.00
N SER A 194 -13.48 3.22 9.95
CA SER A 194 -13.95 4.18 8.95
C SER A 194 -13.55 3.78 7.53
N LEU A 195 -12.30 3.33 7.34
CA LEU A 195 -11.83 2.84 6.05
C LEU A 195 -12.58 1.59 5.60
N SER A 196 -12.69 0.59 6.49
CA SER A 196 -13.39 -0.67 6.20
C SER A 196 -14.88 -0.45 5.91
N GLY A 197 -15.53 0.43 6.69
CA GLY A 197 -16.94 0.79 6.49
C GLY A 197 -17.22 1.56 5.18
N LYS A 198 -16.20 2.16 4.57
CA LYS A 198 -16.28 2.76 3.23
C LYS A 198 -16.04 1.75 2.10
N GLY A 199 -15.82 0.48 2.45
CA GLY A 199 -15.61 -0.62 1.51
C GLY A 199 -14.18 -0.77 1.03
N HIS A 200 -13.19 -0.18 1.73
CA HIS A 200 -11.78 -0.42 1.42
C HIS A 200 -11.31 -1.74 2.03
N GLN A 201 -10.46 -2.46 1.30
CA GLN A 201 -9.75 -3.61 1.86
C GLN A 201 -8.59 -3.09 2.71
N VAL A 202 -8.73 -3.14 4.03
CA VAL A 202 -7.68 -2.68 4.94
C VAL A 202 -6.77 -3.85 5.32
N ILE A 203 -5.47 -3.69 5.04
CA ILE A 203 -4.42 -4.61 5.47
C ILE A 203 -3.54 -3.88 6.48
N VAL A 204 -3.41 -4.41 7.68
CA VAL A 204 -2.53 -3.87 8.70
C VAL A 204 -1.33 -4.78 8.84
N LEU A 205 -0.15 -4.27 8.55
CA LEU A 205 1.11 -4.92 8.87
C LEU A 205 1.67 -4.26 10.12
N SER A 206 1.73 -4.99 11.23
CA SER A 206 2.09 -4.41 12.52
C SER A 206 3.40 -4.96 13.06
N PRO A 207 4.52 -4.23 12.90
CA PRO A 207 5.77 -4.59 13.57
C PRO A 207 5.60 -4.58 15.10
N SER A 208 6.01 -5.65 15.77
CA SER A 208 5.96 -5.77 17.23
C SER A 208 7.07 -4.95 17.88
N SER A 209 6.75 -3.73 18.29
CA SER A 209 7.58 -2.88 19.14
C SER A 209 7.94 -3.55 20.46
N ILE A 210 7.04 -4.35 21.05
CA ILE A 210 7.29 -5.05 22.33
C ILE A 210 8.41 -6.08 22.17
N ASP A 211 8.39 -6.87 21.09
CA ASP A 211 9.46 -7.84 20.83
C ASP A 211 10.78 -7.14 20.47
N LEU A 212 10.71 -5.97 19.81
CA LEU A 212 11.88 -5.13 19.53
C LEU A 212 12.47 -4.51 20.80
N GLU A 213 11.62 -4.05 21.71
CA GLU A 213 12.02 -3.48 22.99
C GLU A 213 12.69 -4.53 23.88
N ARG A 214 12.18 -5.77 23.86
CA ARG A 214 12.81 -6.91 24.57
C ARG A 214 14.23 -7.21 24.08
N LEU A 215 14.57 -6.89 22.83
CA LEU A 215 15.93 -7.07 22.31
C LEU A 215 16.92 -6.05 22.90
N VAL A 216 16.44 -4.86 23.28
CA VAL A 216 17.28 -3.75 23.78
C VAL A 216 17.20 -3.54 25.29
N SER A 217 16.09 -3.94 25.90
CA SER A 217 15.77 -3.72 27.29
C SER A 217 15.49 -5.05 28.01
N ARG A 218 15.95 -5.17 29.26
CA ARG A 218 15.49 -6.25 30.15
C ARG A 218 14.13 -5.92 30.72
N ILE A 219 13.09 -5.94 29.89
CA ILE A 219 11.70 -5.86 30.37
C ILE A 219 11.47 -7.05 31.30
N PRO A 220 11.00 -6.85 32.55
CA PRO A 220 10.65 -7.95 33.43
C PRO A 220 9.63 -8.87 32.76
N ARG A 221 9.74 -10.19 32.98
CA ARG A 221 8.87 -11.18 32.32
C ARG A 221 7.39 -10.84 32.46
N MET A 222 6.94 -10.46 33.66
CA MET A 222 5.54 -10.09 33.89
C MET A 222 5.09 -8.88 33.07
N SER A 223 5.93 -7.84 32.95
CA SER A 223 5.63 -6.67 32.13
C SER A 223 5.52 -7.04 30.65
N TYR A 224 6.41 -7.90 30.16
CA TYR A 224 6.35 -8.41 28.78
C TYR A 224 5.05 -9.18 28.51
N GLU A 225 4.64 -10.09 29.40
CA GLU A 225 3.40 -10.86 29.23
C GLU A 225 2.15 -9.95 29.21
N VAL A 226 2.10 -8.93 30.07
CA VAL A 226 0.99 -7.96 30.10
C VAL A 226 0.94 -7.15 28.80
N LEU A 227 2.06 -6.57 28.37
CA LEU A 227 2.11 -5.79 27.13
C LEU A 227 1.75 -6.64 25.90
N LYS A 228 2.23 -7.89 25.87
CA LYS A 228 1.90 -8.84 24.79
C LYS A 228 0.41 -9.14 24.73
N LEU A 229 -0.25 -9.34 25.87
CA LEU A 229 -1.69 -9.53 25.95
C LEU A 229 -2.47 -8.28 25.51
N GLU A 230 -2.04 -7.08 25.93
CA GLU A 230 -2.65 -5.82 25.50
C GLU A 230 -2.55 -5.62 23.98
N ARG A 231 -1.38 -5.92 23.41
CA ARG A 231 -1.18 -5.90 21.96
C ARG A 231 -2.08 -6.90 21.26
N GLN A 232 -2.14 -8.15 21.73
CA GLN A 232 -3.00 -9.18 21.16
C GLN A 232 -4.47 -8.73 21.15
N ASN A 233 -4.98 -8.22 22.28
CA ASN A 233 -6.33 -7.67 22.37
C ASN A 233 -6.58 -6.54 21.38
N ARG A 234 -5.60 -5.65 21.19
CA ARG A 234 -5.68 -4.56 20.20
C ARG A 234 -5.76 -5.09 18.78
N LEU A 235 -4.91 -6.04 18.41
CA LEU A 235 -4.89 -6.62 17.06
C LEU A 235 -6.18 -7.41 16.77
N THR A 236 -6.69 -8.17 17.75
CA THR A 236 -7.97 -8.87 17.64
C THR A 236 -9.14 -7.90 17.47
N ALA A 237 -9.17 -6.81 18.23
CA ALA A 237 -10.21 -5.79 18.08
C ALA A 237 -10.18 -5.16 16.67
N ILE A 238 -8.98 -4.85 16.15
CA ILE A 238 -8.81 -4.30 14.81
C ILE A 238 -9.27 -5.29 13.74
N ALA A 239 -8.91 -6.57 13.86
CA ALA A 239 -9.35 -7.62 12.93
C ALA A 239 -10.88 -7.76 12.92
N GLY A 240 -11.53 -7.66 14.10
CA GLY A 240 -12.99 -7.68 14.23
C GLY A 240 -13.72 -6.55 13.49
N TYR A 241 -13.03 -5.47 13.08
CA TYR A 241 -13.59 -4.39 12.27
C TYR A 241 -13.38 -4.57 10.76
N GLY A 242 -12.96 -5.75 10.31
CA GLY A 242 -12.85 -6.11 8.90
C GLY A 242 -11.48 -5.85 8.28
N ALA A 243 -10.47 -5.49 9.08
CA ALA A 243 -9.09 -5.41 8.61
C ALA A 243 -8.42 -6.78 8.65
N LYS A 244 -7.60 -7.08 7.64
CA LYS A 244 -6.65 -8.18 7.70
C LYS A 244 -5.44 -7.73 8.49
N VAL A 245 -5.17 -8.34 9.64
CA VAL A 245 -4.08 -7.93 10.54
C VAL A 245 -2.97 -8.97 10.53
N ILE A 246 -1.75 -8.51 10.30
CA ILE A 246 -0.52 -9.31 10.33
C ILE A 246 0.30 -8.81 11.52
N ASP A 247 0.44 -9.64 12.55
CA ASP A 247 1.35 -9.36 13.66
C ASP A 247 2.76 -9.77 13.23
N TRP A 248 3.62 -8.79 13.01
CA TRP A 248 4.94 -9.01 12.44
C TRP A 248 6.02 -8.90 13.50
N THR A 249 6.52 -10.06 13.93
CA THR A 249 7.62 -10.14 14.88
C THR A 249 8.98 -9.98 14.21
N PRO A 250 10.03 -9.54 14.93
CA PRO A 250 11.32 -9.16 14.34
C PRO A 250 12.14 -10.33 13.80
N ASP A 251 11.80 -11.54 14.17
CA ASP A 251 12.42 -12.81 13.79
C ASP A 251 11.79 -13.43 12.53
N VAL A 252 10.64 -12.92 12.09
CA VAL A 252 9.93 -13.39 10.90
C VAL A 252 10.29 -12.50 9.70
N GLU A 253 10.63 -13.12 8.56
CA GLU A 253 10.86 -12.36 7.33
C GLU A 253 9.57 -11.76 6.78
N LEU A 254 9.66 -10.61 6.10
CA LEU A 254 8.49 -9.92 5.55
C LEU A 254 7.67 -10.82 4.60
N SER A 255 8.33 -11.58 3.73
CA SER A 255 7.68 -12.52 2.81
C SER A 255 6.83 -13.54 3.56
N GLN A 256 7.37 -14.08 4.66
CA GLN A 256 6.67 -15.02 5.54
C GLN A 256 5.50 -14.37 6.29
N ALA A 257 5.68 -13.14 6.77
CA ALA A 257 4.61 -12.39 7.43
C ALA A 257 3.44 -12.13 6.47
N LEU A 258 3.73 -11.76 5.22
CA LEU A 258 2.69 -11.49 4.21
C LEU A 258 1.92 -12.75 3.77
N LEU A 259 2.49 -13.97 3.91
CA LEU A 259 1.76 -15.23 3.68
C LEU A 259 0.54 -15.41 4.60
N GLN A 260 0.53 -14.77 5.77
CA GLN A 260 -0.57 -14.88 6.73
C GLN A 260 -1.87 -14.24 6.21
N ILE A 261 -1.81 -13.37 5.20
CA ILE A 261 -2.97 -12.70 4.58
C ILE A 261 -3.99 -13.68 3.98
N ASN A 262 -3.52 -14.88 3.59
CA ASN A 262 -4.33 -15.91 2.92
C ASN A 262 -4.88 -16.98 3.86
N LEU A 263 -4.51 -16.96 5.14
CA LEU A 263 -4.90 -17.98 6.12
C LEU A 263 -6.07 -17.54 7.02
N GLY A 264 -6.59 -16.33 6.83
CA GLY A 264 -7.67 -15.74 7.62
C GLY A 264 -8.84 -15.23 6.79
#